data_AF-A0AAP2BQQ5-F1
#
_entry.id   AF-A0AAP2BQQ5-F1
#
_cell.length_a   1.000
_cell.length_b   1.000
_cell.length_c   1.000
_cell.angle_alpha   90.00
_cell.angle_beta   90.00
_cell.angle_gamma   90.00
#
_symmetry.space_group_name_H-M   'P 1'
#
loop_
_entity.id
_entity.type
_entity.pdbx_description
1 polymer ?
#
loop_
_entity_poly.entity_id
_entity_poly.type
_entity_poly.pdbx_seq_one_letter_code
_entity_poly.pdbx_strand_id
1 'polypeptide(L)'
;MRRVVALLLACGCCAPLLARDVVQVARCVPGSLLHNHHLEKAHVVDEFHIYYSLQGKDALQYPQDSTGDGVPDVVKDIASQLQAAKYLYTSLLGLRPPLQQKIYTQARQINIYLLTLPKGHGLAFDRVAAETMSDGATLPCGLKIVLNAARRPARNVTPAHELFHLYQYGYAVFKQKWYLEGMARWMENAFRPAEQSILPLAAPPVCENYFSRGYGAASFWASYAQQSFAATILPDHALAYRYIDGSPVFKIQVLPGGAMLAPFFQQLALNSEGISREMKLANTRWSEKQQRDGRFNNQICQALAATAKREGNKKPAARVLD
;
A
#
# COMPACT_ATOMS: atom_id res chain seq x y z
N MET A 1 -55.52 38.48 44.02
CA MET A 1 -54.27 38.39 43.23
C MET A 1 -53.22 37.59 44.00
N ARG A 2 -53.05 36.30 43.69
CA ARG A 2 -51.93 35.47 44.18
C ARG A 2 -51.37 34.73 42.97
N ARG A 3 -50.08 34.97 42.68
CA ARG A 3 -49.34 34.43 41.54
C ARG A 3 -49.04 32.95 41.78
N VAL A 4 -49.37 32.09 40.82
CA VAL A 4 -48.90 30.70 40.76
C VAL A 4 -47.72 30.67 39.81
N VAL A 5 -46.58 30.18 40.30
CA VAL A 5 -45.34 29.95 39.55
C VAL A 5 -45.48 28.63 38.81
N ALA A 6 -45.39 28.64 37.48
CA ALA A 6 -45.28 27.43 36.68
C ALA A 6 -43.80 27.05 36.56
N LEU A 7 -43.41 25.91 37.16
CA LEU A 7 -42.12 25.26 36.89
C LEU A 7 -42.19 24.58 35.52
N LEU A 8 -41.38 25.06 34.57
CA LEU A 8 -41.07 24.35 33.33
C LEU A 8 -39.91 23.38 33.60
N LEU A 9 -40.23 22.09 33.72
CA LEU A 9 -39.26 21.00 33.65
C LEU A 9 -38.76 20.88 32.21
N ALA A 10 -37.59 21.44 31.93
CA ALA A 10 -36.85 21.17 30.71
C ALA A 10 -36.32 19.73 30.76
N CYS A 11 -37.06 18.82 30.10
CA CYS A 11 -36.60 17.46 29.84
C CYS A 11 -35.46 17.54 28.82
N GLY A 12 -34.21 17.53 29.32
CA GLY A 12 -33.02 17.45 28.49
C GLY A 12 -32.97 16.10 27.78
N CYS A 13 -33.47 16.05 26.54
CA CYS A 13 -33.16 14.96 25.63
C CYS A 13 -31.66 14.97 25.35
N CYS A 14 -30.89 14.25 26.17
CA CYS A 14 -29.57 13.76 25.78
C CYS A 14 -29.78 12.85 24.57
N ALA A 15 -29.62 13.40 23.37
CA ALA A 15 -29.44 12.59 22.19
C ALA A 15 -28.30 11.59 22.47
N PRO A 16 -28.47 10.29 22.18
CA PRO A 16 -27.39 9.34 22.34
C PRO A 16 -26.21 9.84 21.50
N LEU A 17 -25.02 9.89 22.10
CA LEU A 17 -23.75 10.12 21.41
C LEU A 17 -23.71 9.19 20.20
N LEU A 18 -24.05 9.72 19.02
CA LEU A 18 -23.93 8.99 17.75
C LEU A 18 -22.52 8.44 17.70
N ALA A 19 -22.40 7.14 17.43
CA ALA A 19 -21.12 6.45 17.29
C ALA A 19 -20.24 7.30 16.37
N ARG A 20 -19.19 7.91 16.94
CA ARG A 20 -18.25 8.70 16.16
C ARG A 20 -17.76 7.84 15.02
N ASP A 21 -17.79 8.38 13.81
CA ASP A 21 -17.20 7.73 12.64
C ASP A 21 -15.76 7.32 12.99
N VAL A 22 -15.52 6.01 13.00
CA VAL A 22 -14.22 5.44 13.37
C VAL A 22 -13.24 5.46 12.21
N VAL A 23 -13.72 5.67 10.98
CA VAL A 23 -12.88 5.89 9.81
C VAL A 23 -12.76 7.39 9.60
N GLN A 24 -11.75 7.96 10.22
CA GLN A 24 -11.44 9.38 10.15
C GLN A 24 -10.37 9.64 9.10
N VAL A 25 -10.43 10.85 8.55
CA VAL A 25 -9.41 11.40 7.66
C VAL A 25 -8.15 11.67 8.48
N ALA A 26 -6.99 11.20 8.01
CA ALA A 26 -5.71 11.54 8.60
C ALA A 26 -5.42 13.03 8.39
N ARG A 27 -4.97 13.70 9.45
CA ARG A 27 -4.50 15.07 9.36
C ARG A 27 -3.18 15.10 8.59
N CYS A 28 -3.00 16.10 7.75
CA CYS A 28 -1.66 16.44 7.28
C CYS A 28 -0.86 16.99 8.47
N VAL A 29 0.27 16.35 8.77
CA VAL A 29 1.18 16.77 9.84
C VAL A 29 2.48 17.34 9.26
N PRO A 30 3.19 18.21 9.98
CA PRO A 30 4.56 18.56 9.63
C PRO A 30 5.44 17.30 9.58
N GLY A 31 6.20 17.15 8.50
CA GLY A 31 7.18 16.10 8.32
C GLY A 31 8.60 16.61 8.55
N SER A 32 9.46 15.73 9.07
CA SER A 32 10.86 16.03 9.37
C SER A 32 11.87 15.12 8.67
N LEU A 33 11.40 14.26 7.77
CA LEU A 33 12.23 13.29 7.06
C LEU A 33 13.30 13.97 6.22
N LEU A 34 12.97 15.12 5.62
CA LEU A 34 13.86 15.86 4.73
C LEU A 34 14.61 17.01 5.40
N HIS A 35 14.52 17.21 6.71
CA HIS A 35 15.16 18.36 7.39
C HIS A 35 16.68 18.45 7.14
N ASN A 36 17.34 17.31 6.90
CA ASN A 36 18.77 17.26 6.60
C ASN A 36 19.05 16.91 5.14
N HIS A 37 18.06 16.98 4.26
CA HIS A 37 18.16 16.55 2.86
C HIS A 37 17.69 17.67 1.93
N HIS A 38 18.41 17.86 0.85
CA HIS A 38 18.03 18.76 -0.23
C HIS A 38 17.99 17.95 -1.53
N LEU A 39 16.82 17.91 -2.16
CA LEU A 39 16.55 17.17 -3.40
C LEU A 39 16.13 18.19 -4.45
N GLU A 40 17.10 18.74 -5.17
CA GLU A 40 16.91 19.90 -6.05
C GLU A 40 16.17 19.60 -7.35
N LYS A 41 15.94 18.33 -7.67
CA LYS A 41 15.23 17.90 -8.87
C LYS A 41 13.96 17.15 -8.50
N ALA A 42 12.95 17.29 -9.36
CA ALA A 42 11.72 16.54 -9.29
C ALA A 42 11.32 16.05 -10.69
N HIS A 43 10.80 14.82 -10.76
CA HIS A 43 10.12 14.28 -11.92
C HIS A 43 8.71 13.87 -11.51
N VAL A 44 7.71 14.29 -12.27
CA VAL A 44 6.30 14.05 -11.96
C VAL A 44 5.68 13.19 -13.04
N VAL A 45 5.02 12.12 -12.63
CA VAL A 45 4.24 11.25 -13.50
C VAL A 45 2.97 10.81 -12.77
N ASP A 46 1.80 11.04 -13.36
CA ASP A 46 0.51 10.82 -12.71
C ASP A 46 0.43 11.48 -11.31
N GLU A 47 0.31 10.67 -10.25
CA GLU A 47 0.25 11.11 -8.85
C GLU A 47 1.59 10.99 -8.11
N PHE A 48 2.63 10.54 -8.83
CA PHE A 48 3.95 10.24 -8.29
C PHE A 48 4.88 11.43 -8.50
N HIS A 49 5.38 11.98 -7.40
CA HIS A 49 6.35 13.07 -7.40
C HIS A 49 7.68 12.53 -6.89
N ILE A 50 8.62 12.29 -7.81
CA ILE A 50 9.93 11.69 -7.51
C ILE A 50 10.95 12.82 -7.34
N TYR A 51 11.39 13.04 -6.11
CA TYR A 51 12.41 14.01 -5.75
C TYR A 51 13.77 13.33 -5.62
N TYR A 52 14.79 13.93 -6.22
CA TYR A 52 16.13 13.38 -6.27
C TYR A 52 17.18 14.49 -6.32
N SER A 53 18.43 14.09 -6.11
CA SER A 53 19.59 14.96 -6.23
C SER A 53 20.62 14.36 -7.18
N LEU A 54 21.35 15.21 -7.90
CA LEU A 54 22.51 14.83 -8.71
C LEU A 54 23.83 15.07 -7.98
N GLN A 55 23.81 15.66 -6.79
CA GLN A 55 25.00 16.09 -6.05
C GLN A 55 24.88 15.97 -4.53
N GLY A 56 26.02 15.94 -3.84
CA GLY A 56 26.03 15.79 -2.38
C GLY A 56 25.69 14.37 -1.91
N LYS A 57 25.29 14.25 -0.64
CA LYS A 57 25.22 12.95 0.05
C LYS A 57 24.10 12.01 -0.45
N ASP A 58 23.06 12.57 -1.07
CA ASP A 58 21.90 11.85 -1.61
C ASP A 58 21.92 11.81 -3.15
N ALA A 59 23.07 12.09 -3.76
CA ALA A 59 23.22 12.03 -5.21
C ALA A 59 22.89 10.62 -5.74
N LEU A 60 22.19 10.58 -6.88
CA LEU A 60 21.95 9.32 -7.58
C LEU A 60 23.26 8.65 -7.95
N GLN A 61 23.39 7.36 -7.61
CA GLN A 61 24.55 6.56 -8.05
C GLN A 61 24.58 6.37 -9.57
N TYR A 62 23.41 6.46 -10.22
CA TYR A 62 23.24 6.24 -11.64
C TYR A 62 22.56 7.46 -12.30
N PRO A 63 23.30 8.56 -12.48
CA PRO A 63 22.74 9.82 -12.99
C PRO A 63 22.66 9.86 -14.53
N GLN A 64 22.87 8.73 -15.22
CA GLN A 64 22.85 8.69 -16.68
C GLN A 64 21.47 9.09 -17.21
N ASP A 65 21.46 9.95 -18.23
CA ASP A 65 20.28 10.33 -18.99
C ASP A 65 20.56 10.03 -20.47
N SER A 66 20.15 8.84 -20.92
CA SER A 66 20.43 8.39 -22.28
C SER A 66 19.57 9.06 -23.35
N THR A 67 18.46 9.71 -22.95
CA THR A 67 17.57 10.42 -23.88
C THR A 67 17.86 11.91 -23.97
N GLY A 68 18.64 12.45 -23.03
CA GLY A 68 19.03 13.87 -23.00
C GLY A 68 17.87 14.82 -22.67
N ASP A 69 16.82 14.32 -22.01
CA ASP A 69 15.62 15.08 -21.66
C ASP A 69 15.73 15.76 -20.28
N GLY A 70 16.88 15.63 -19.63
CA GLY A 70 17.18 16.20 -18.31
C GLY A 70 16.71 15.34 -17.15
N VAL A 71 16.14 14.15 -17.40
CA VAL A 71 15.68 13.21 -16.37
C VAL A 71 16.53 11.94 -16.42
N PRO A 72 17.26 11.60 -15.34
CA PRO A 72 18.04 10.37 -15.30
C PRO A 72 17.19 9.13 -15.58
N ASP A 73 17.76 8.17 -16.30
CA ASP A 73 17.11 6.92 -16.68
C ASP A 73 16.59 6.14 -15.47
N VAL A 74 17.33 6.18 -14.36
CA VAL A 74 16.91 5.55 -13.10
C VAL A 74 15.61 6.16 -12.56
N VAL A 75 15.38 7.47 -12.74
CA VAL A 75 14.18 8.16 -12.28
C VAL A 75 13.00 7.78 -13.19
N LYS A 76 13.22 7.72 -14.51
CA LYS A 76 12.23 7.25 -15.50
C LYS A 76 11.84 5.79 -15.25
N ASP A 77 12.81 4.93 -14.91
CA ASP A 77 12.57 3.53 -14.56
C ASP A 77 11.76 3.36 -13.27
N ILE A 78 11.96 4.23 -12.26
CA ILE A 78 11.15 4.24 -11.03
C ILE A 78 9.72 4.61 -11.39
N ALA A 79 9.54 5.66 -12.18
CA ALA A 79 8.25 6.09 -12.71
C ALA A 79 7.52 4.95 -13.44
N SER A 80 8.17 4.30 -14.41
CA SER A 80 7.61 3.16 -15.15
C SER A 80 7.18 2.01 -14.22
N GLN A 81 7.98 1.68 -13.20
CA GLN A 81 7.64 0.61 -12.26
C GLN A 81 6.45 0.99 -11.36
N LEU A 82 6.36 2.25 -10.90
CA LEU A 82 5.24 2.74 -10.09
C LEU A 82 3.93 2.78 -10.90
N GLN A 83 3.97 3.21 -12.16
CA GLN A 83 2.79 3.19 -13.04
C GLN A 83 2.32 1.77 -13.32
N ALA A 84 3.23 0.86 -13.64
CA ALA A 84 2.91 -0.56 -13.82
C ALA A 84 2.32 -1.17 -12.53
N ALA A 85 2.91 -0.89 -11.37
CA ALA A 85 2.42 -1.38 -10.10
C ALA A 85 1.03 -0.83 -9.75
N LYS A 86 0.79 0.46 -9.95
CA LYS A 86 -0.55 1.07 -9.82
C LYS A 86 -1.56 0.39 -10.74
N TYR A 87 -1.21 0.21 -12.00
CA TYR A 87 -2.07 -0.44 -12.98
C TYR A 87 -2.42 -1.87 -12.56
N LEU A 88 -1.44 -2.66 -12.11
CA LEU A 88 -1.69 -4.00 -11.56
C LEU A 88 -2.63 -3.92 -10.35
N TYR A 89 -2.25 -3.18 -9.31
CA TYR A 89 -2.95 -3.18 -8.03
C TYR A 89 -4.37 -2.61 -8.14
N THR A 90 -4.56 -1.53 -8.90
CA THR A 90 -5.86 -0.89 -9.05
C THR A 90 -6.68 -1.52 -10.16
N SER A 91 -6.17 -1.51 -11.39
CA SER A 91 -6.98 -1.81 -12.57
C SER A 91 -7.21 -3.31 -12.75
N LEU A 92 -6.21 -4.14 -12.43
CA LEU A 92 -6.31 -5.60 -12.60
C LEU A 92 -6.74 -6.33 -11.32
N LEU A 93 -6.28 -5.87 -10.15
CA LEU A 93 -6.56 -6.53 -8.86
C LEU A 93 -7.68 -5.86 -8.06
N GLY A 94 -8.25 -4.77 -8.57
CA GLY A 94 -9.43 -4.12 -8.02
C GLY A 94 -9.21 -3.43 -6.66
N LEU A 95 -7.96 -3.13 -6.28
CA LEU A 95 -7.70 -2.38 -5.07
C LEU A 95 -8.03 -0.90 -5.28
N ARG A 96 -8.56 -0.25 -4.24
CA ARG A 96 -8.79 1.19 -4.24
C ARG A 96 -7.44 1.90 -4.13
N PRO A 97 -7.11 2.83 -5.04
CA PRO A 97 -5.86 3.61 -5.00
C PRO A 97 -5.67 4.31 -3.65
N PRO A 98 -4.42 4.47 -3.16
CA PRO A 98 -4.16 5.10 -1.87
C PRO A 98 -4.80 6.49 -1.77
N LEU A 99 -4.64 7.38 -2.75
CA LEU A 99 -5.20 8.73 -2.70
C LEU A 99 -6.74 8.78 -2.76
N GLN A 100 -7.40 7.67 -3.09
CA GLN A 100 -8.87 7.54 -3.06
C GLN A 100 -9.38 6.92 -1.75
N GLN A 101 -8.48 6.50 -0.83
CA GLN A 101 -8.87 6.00 0.47
C GLN A 101 -9.28 7.16 1.39
N LYS A 102 -10.38 6.99 2.13
CA LYS A 102 -10.91 8.01 3.04
C LYS A 102 -9.90 8.49 4.07
N ILE A 103 -9.04 7.61 4.58
CA ILE A 103 -7.99 7.98 5.53
C ILE A 103 -6.98 8.97 4.91
N TYR A 104 -6.80 8.98 3.59
CA TYR A 104 -5.79 9.78 2.90
C TYR A 104 -6.32 10.98 2.12
N THR A 105 -7.56 11.42 2.36
CA THR A 105 -8.17 12.56 1.65
C THR A 105 -7.37 13.88 1.75
N GLN A 106 -6.49 14.03 2.75
CA GLN A 106 -5.60 15.20 2.87
C GLN A 106 -4.28 15.07 2.08
N ALA A 107 -3.97 13.88 1.55
CA ALA A 107 -2.82 13.67 0.69
C ALA A 107 -3.15 14.12 -0.74
N ARG A 108 -2.35 15.02 -1.31
CA ARG A 108 -2.52 15.51 -2.68
C ARG A 108 -1.77 14.67 -3.71
N GLN A 109 -0.73 13.96 -3.27
CA GLN A 109 0.21 13.24 -4.10
C GLN A 109 0.90 12.13 -3.32
N ILE A 110 1.62 11.26 -4.02
CA ILE A 110 2.57 10.30 -3.45
C ILE A 110 3.97 10.83 -3.72
N ASN A 111 4.65 11.25 -2.66
CA ASN A 111 6.02 11.74 -2.71
C ASN A 111 6.99 10.56 -2.61
N ILE A 112 7.92 10.49 -3.55
CA ILE A 112 9.01 9.51 -3.59
C ILE A 112 10.32 10.26 -3.40
N TYR A 113 11.06 9.92 -2.37
CA TYR A 113 12.34 10.56 -2.05
C TYR A 113 13.47 9.58 -2.32
N LEU A 114 14.38 9.94 -3.23
CA LEU A 114 15.59 9.17 -3.50
C LEU A 114 16.69 9.64 -2.55
N LEU A 115 16.96 8.85 -1.51
CA LEU A 115 17.91 9.16 -0.45
C LEU A 115 19.00 8.09 -0.36
N THR A 116 20.17 8.46 0.16
CA THR A 116 21.17 7.46 0.56
C THR A 116 20.71 6.78 1.85
N LEU A 117 20.39 5.48 1.77
CA LEU A 117 19.97 4.70 2.93
C LEU A 117 21.12 3.86 3.49
N PRO A 118 21.42 3.93 4.81
CA PRO A 118 22.46 3.13 5.42
C PRO A 118 22.08 1.63 5.46
N LYS A 119 20.79 1.32 5.47
CA LYS A 119 20.25 -0.05 5.44
C LYS A 119 18.92 -0.06 4.68
N GLY A 120 18.62 -1.20 4.06
CA GLY A 120 17.38 -1.39 3.31
C GLY A 120 17.40 -0.72 1.93
N HIS A 121 16.34 -0.98 1.18
CA HIS A 121 16.19 -0.50 -0.20
C HIS A 121 15.07 0.52 -0.36
N GLY A 122 14.10 0.52 0.56
CA GLY A 122 13.01 1.47 0.60
C GLY A 122 12.22 1.38 1.90
N LEU A 123 11.32 2.35 2.06
CA LEU A 123 10.38 2.47 3.18
C LEU A 123 9.10 3.17 2.71
N ALA A 124 7.94 2.60 3.00
CA ALA A 124 6.65 3.27 2.91
C ALA A 124 6.20 3.82 4.27
N PHE A 125 5.51 4.97 4.26
CA PHE A 125 4.96 5.58 5.47
C PHE A 125 3.44 5.71 5.34
N ASP A 126 2.74 5.43 6.44
CA ASP A 126 1.28 5.47 6.53
C ASP A 126 0.72 6.86 6.92
N ARG A 127 1.56 7.78 7.36
CA ARG A 127 1.13 9.15 7.74
C ARG A 127 1.22 10.12 6.57
N VAL A 128 0.13 10.87 6.38
CA VAL A 128 0.09 12.03 5.49
C VAL A 128 0.91 13.16 6.11
N ALA A 129 1.93 13.64 5.40
CA ALA A 129 2.78 14.72 5.91
C ALA A 129 3.20 15.70 4.81
N ALA A 130 3.44 16.94 5.22
CA ALA A 130 4.15 17.96 4.44
C ALA A 130 5.61 17.98 4.90
N GLU A 131 6.51 17.42 4.11
CA GLU A 131 7.94 17.38 4.43
C GLU A 131 8.58 18.74 4.16
N THR A 132 9.58 19.12 4.98
CA THR A 132 10.39 20.32 4.76
C THR A 132 11.83 19.90 4.47
N MET A 133 12.38 20.40 3.36
CA MET A 133 13.78 20.19 2.97
C MET A 133 14.74 21.03 3.82
N SER A 134 16.03 20.75 3.74
CA SER A 134 17.05 21.46 4.53
C SER A 134 17.24 22.93 4.17
N ASP A 135 16.75 23.36 3.00
CA ASP A 135 16.72 24.76 2.56
C ASP A 135 15.46 25.51 3.04
N GLY A 136 14.56 24.83 3.77
CA GLY A 136 13.30 25.37 4.24
C GLY A 136 12.13 25.22 3.27
N ALA A 137 12.34 24.65 2.07
CA ALA A 137 11.25 24.40 1.14
C ALA A 137 10.27 23.34 1.68
N THR A 138 9.00 23.70 1.82
CA THR A 138 7.94 22.78 2.25
C THR A 138 7.23 22.17 1.04
N LEU A 139 7.14 20.84 1.03
CA LEU A 139 6.44 20.07 0.01
C LEU A 139 4.94 19.94 0.33
N PRO A 140 4.07 19.76 -0.69
CA PRO A 140 2.67 19.48 -0.47
C PRO A 140 2.44 18.24 0.41
N CYS A 141 1.37 18.28 1.20
CA CYS A 141 0.88 17.13 1.97
C CYS A 141 0.72 15.90 1.07
N GLY A 142 1.41 14.82 1.39
CA GLY A 142 1.39 13.60 0.60
C GLY A 142 1.62 12.34 1.40
N LEU A 143 1.35 11.21 0.77
CA LEU A 143 1.90 9.92 1.18
C LEU A 143 3.38 9.86 0.80
N LYS A 144 4.15 8.99 1.44
CA LYS A 144 5.61 9.01 1.32
C LYS A 144 6.17 7.63 1.10
N ILE A 145 7.07 7.55 0.14
CA ILE A 145 7.98 6.43 -0.07
C ILE A 145 9.40 7.00 -0.08
N VAL A 146 10.32 6.32 0.58
CA VAL A 146 11.76 6.54 0.41
C VAL A 146 12.32 5.38 -0.35
N LEU A 147 13.17 5.64 -1.34
CA LEU A 147 13.90 4.63 -2.09
C LEU A 147 15.40 4.93 -1.99
N ASN A 148 16.21 3.88 -1.97
CA ASN A 148 17.65 4.03 -1.93
C ASN A 148 18.18 4.53 -3.29
N ALA A 149 18.81 5.70 -3.30
CA ALA A 149 19.39 6.36 -4.49
C ALA A 149 20.50 5.53 -5.19
N ALA A 150 20.99 4.47 -4.53
CA ALA A 150 22.00 3.54 -5.02
C ALA A 150 21.45 2.34 -5.81
N ARG A 151 20.17 2.35 -6.23
CA ARG A 151 19.49 1.18 -6.80
C ARG A 151 18.91 1.44 -8.19
N ARG A 152 18.96 0.43 -9.06
CA ARG A 152 18.35 0.43 -10.40
C ARG A 152 17.04 -0.37 -10.40
N PRO A 153 15.89 0.20 -10.80
CA PRO A 153 14.59 -0.47 -10.76
C PRO A 153 14.49 -1.73 -11.63
N ALA A 154 15.15 -1.76 -12.79
CA ALA A 154 15.19 -2.94 -13.67
C ALA A 154 15.74 -4.20 -12.97
N ARG A 155 16.48 -4.04 -11.87
CA ARG A 155 17.03 -5.12 -11.03
C ARG A 155 16.50 -5.07 -9.58
N ASN A 156 15.61 -4.14 -9.28
CA ASN A 156 15.11 -3.89 -7.95
C ASN A 156 13.62 -3.50 -7.98
N VAL A 157 12.79 -4.37 -7.43
CA VAL A 157 11.33 -4.25 -7.40
C VAL A 157 10.81 -3.45 -6.20
N THR A 158 11.69 -2.80 -5.44
CA THR A 158 11.33 -2.01 -4.26
C THR A 158 10.28 -0.92 -4.55
N PRO A 159 10.33 -0.12 -5.64
CA PRO A 159 9.26 0.85 -5.92
C PRO A 159 7.85 0.23 -5.91
N ALA A 160 7.67 -0.93 -6.56
CA ALA A 160 6.39 -1.65 -6.52
C ALA A 160 6.05 -2.18 -5.11
N HIS A 161 7.04 -2.73 -4.40
CA HIS A 161 6.89 -3.24 -3.04
C HIS A 161 6.39 -2.15 -2.06
N GLU A 162 7.07 -1.00 -2.01
CA GLU A 162 6.73 0.09 -1.11
C GLU A 162 5.38 0.73 -1.49
N LEU A 163 5.06 0.80 -2.79
CA LEU A 163 3.74 1.25 -3.22
C LEU A 163 2.64 0.31 -2.71
N PHE A 164 2.86 -1.01 -2.73
CA PHE A 164 1.89 -1.98 -2.22
C PHE A 164 1.59 -1.78 -0.72
N HIS A 165 2.58 -1.39 0.08
CA HIS A 165 2.35 -1.04 1.48
C HIS A 165 1.38 0.13 1.66
N LEU A 166 1.42 1.15 0.79
CA LEU A 166 0.46 2.25 0.86
C LEU A 166 -0.99 1.79 0.63
N TYR A 167 -1.20 0.78 -0.24
CA TYR A 167 -2.51 0.14 -0.38
C TYR A 167 -2.88 -0.57 0.93
N GLN A 168 -2.00 -1.39 1.50
CA GLN A 168 -2.27 -2.11 2.76
C GLN A 168 -2.68 -1.17 3.90
N TYR A 169 -1.90 -0.10 4.12
CA TYR A 169 -2.19 0.89 5.16
C TYR A 169 -3.52 1.63 4.94
N GLY A 170 -3.92 1.81 3.67
CA GLY A 170 -5.19 2.47 3.34
C GLY A 170 -6.42 1.64 3.68
N TYR A 171 -6.30 0.30 3.77
CA TYR A 171 -7.43 -0.59 4.03
C TYR A 171 -7.62 -0.94 5.50
N ALA A 172 -6.56 -1.16 6.27
CA ALA A 172 -6.68 -1.63 7.65
C ALA A 172 -5.55 -1.15 8.55
N VAL A 173 -5.81 -1.08 9.86
CA VAL A 173 -4.83 -0.71 10.90
C VAL A 173 -3.83 -1.83 11.23
N PHE A 174 -3.84 -2.93 10.48
CA PHE A 174 -3.05 -4.14 10.77
C PHE A 174 -1.60 -3.98 10.29
N LYS A 175 -0.63 -4.20 11.19
CA LYS A 175 0.82 -4.08 10.90
C LYS A 175 1.63 -5.35 11.21
N GLN A 176 0.99 -6.50 11.09
CA GLN A 176 1.59 -7.82 11.27
C GLN A 176 2.59 -8.04 10.12
N LYS A 177 3.85 -8.36 10.45
CA LYS A 177 4.93 -8.45 9.46
C LYS A 177 4.65 -9.49 8.37
N TRP A 178 4.09 -10.64 8.74
CA TRP A 178 3.79 -11.71 7.79
C TRP A 178 2.72 -11.28 6.77
N TYR A 179 1.80 -10.40 7.17
CA TYR A 179 0.81 -9.78 6.27
C TYR A 179 1.45 -8.70 5.41
N LEU A 180 2.08 -7.69 6.01
CA LEU A 180 2.64 -6.56 5.27
C LEU A 180 3.74 -7.02 4.31
N GLU A 181 4.84 -7.51 4.87
CA GLU A 181 6.05 -7.89 4.16
C GLU A 181 5.83 -9.15 3.32
N GLY A 182 5.08 -10.13 3.84
CA GLY A 182 4.83 -11.38 3.13
C GLY A 182 3.99 -11.18 1.87
N MET A 183 2.91 -10.39 1.95
CA MET A 183 2.11 -10.11 0.75
C MET A 183 2.84 -9.21 -0.23
N ALA A 184 3.50 -8.15 0.24
CA ALA A 184 4.31 -7.29 -0.62
C ALA A 184 5.37 -8.12 -1.37
N ARG A 185 6.04 -9.03 -0.66
CA ARG A 185 7.01 -9.96 -1.24
C ARG A 185 6.40 -10.96 -2.23
N TRP A 186 5.17 -11.43 -2.02
CA TRP A 186 4.47 -12.24 -3.01
C TRP A 186 4.12 -11.43 -4.27
N MET A 187 3.62 -10.19 -4.09
CA MET A 187 3.28 -9.31 -5.20
C MET A 187 4.49 -8.94 -6.08
N GLU A 188 5.70 -9.00 -5.53
CA GLU A 188 6.93 -8.85 -6.32
C GLU A 188 7.07 -9.88 -7.45
N ASN A 189 6.39 -11.03 -7.39
CA ASN A 189 6.39 -12.02 -8.47
C ASN A 189 5.96 -11.43 -9.82
N ALA A 190 5.13 -10.38 -9.82
CA ALA A 190 4.74 -9.73 -11.06
C ALA A 190 5.90 -9.01 -11.77
N PHE A 191 6.96 -8.66 -11.04
CA PHE A 191 8.06 -7.82 -11.50
C PHE A 191 9.42 -8.54 -11.45
N ARG A 192 9.47 -9.75 -10.89
CA ARG A 192 10.68 -10.56 -10.74
C ARG A 192 10.80 -11.59 -11.86
N PRO A 193 12.03 -11.87 -12.34
CA PRO A 193 12.28 -13.03 -13.19
C PRO A 193 11.77 -14.33 -12.54
N ALA A 194 11.44 -15.33 -13.36
CA ALA A 194 10.87 -16.59 -12.90
C ALA A 194 11.77 -17.30 -11.86
N GLU A 195 13.09 -17.22 -12.03
CA GLU A 195 14.09 -17.83 -11.15
C GLU A 195 14.12 -17.19 -9.75
N GLN A 196 13.59 -15.98 -9.62
CA GLN A 196 13.53 -15.23 -8.36
C GLN A 196 12.11 -15.16 -7.80
N SER A 197 11.14 -15.78 -8.47
CA SER A 197 9.75 -15.77 -8.07
C SER A 197 9.52 -16.69 -6.88
N ILE A 198 8.64 -16.26 -5.99
CA ILE A 198 8.19 -17.06 -4.85
C ILE A 198 7.33 -18.19 -5.38
N LEU A 199 7.77 -19.42 -5.15
CA LEU A 199 7.05 -20.62 -5.53
C LEU A 199 5.98 -20.97 -4.48
N PRO A 200 4.80 -21.46 -4.93
CA PRO A 200 3.82 -22.02 -4.01
C PRO A 200 4.35 -23.31 -3.37
N LEU A 201 3.85 -23.61 -2.19
CA LEU A 201 4.12 -24.80 -1.43
C LEU A 201 3.31 -25.97 -2.00
N ALA A 202 3.88 -27.18 -1.90
CA ALA A 202 3.22 -28.40 -2.33
C ALA A 202 1.98 -28.76 -1.50
N ALA A 203 1.98 -28.42 -0.21
CA ALA A 203 0.87 -28.68 0.70
C ALA A 203 0.11 -27.38 1.03
N PRO A 204 -1.20 -27.44 1.33
CA PRO A 204 -1.96 -26.31 1.81
C PRO A 204 -1.31 -25.70 3.06
N PRO A 205 -1.04 -24.39 3.07
CA PRO A 205 -0.34 -23.77 4.19
C PRO A 205 -1.26 -23.57 5.39
N VAL A 206 -0.71 -23.75 6.59
CA VAL A 206 -1.35 -23.40 7.88
C VAL A 206 -0.92 -22.00 8.29
N CYS A 207 -1.87 -21.12 8.59
CA CYS A 207 -1.66 -19.68 8.77
C CYS A 207 -0.72 -19.37 9.95
N GLU A 208 -0.94 -20.06 11.07
CA GLU A 208 -0.27 -19.88 12.36
C GLU A 208 1.26 -20.09 12.25
N ASN A 209 1.70 -20.97 11.34
CA ASN A 209 3.11 -21.25 11.11
C ASN A 209 3.91 -20.06 10.57
N TYR A 210 3.22 -19.01 10.10
CA TYR A 210 3.82 -17.85 9.46
C TYR A 210 3.74 -16.56 10.29
N PHE A 211 3.08 -16.55 11.45
CA PHE A 211 2.86 -15.32 12.24
C PHE A 211 4.13 -14.58 12.65
N SER A 212 5.22 -15.32 12.86
CA SER A 212 6.52 -14.76 13.23
C SER A 212 7.38 -14.35 12.02
N ARG A 213 6.94 -14.64 10.79
CA ARG A 213 7.72 -14.42 9.57
C ARG A 213 7.50 -13.00 9.03
N GLY A 214 8.48 -12.48 8.30
CA GLY A 214 8.34 -11.32 7.41
C GLY A 214 8.21 -11.79 5.97
N TYR A 215 9.22 -11.50 5.13
CA TYR A 215 9.31 -12.00 3.75
C TYR A 215 9.13 -13.52 3.61
N GLY A 216 9.52 -14.31 4.61
CA GLY A 216 9.33 -15.76 4.62
C GLY A 216 7.86 -16.21 4.59
N ALA A 217 6.89 -15.30 4.78
CA ALA A 217 5.47 -15.58 4.59
C ALA A 217 4.98 -15.46 3.14
N ALA A 218 5.83 -15.03 2.20
CA ALA A 218 5.41 -14.88 0.82
C ALA A 218 4.92 -16.20 0.19
N SER A 219 5.56 -17.33 0.53
CA SER A 219 5.14 -18.64 0.04
C SER A 219 3.77 -19.05 0.58
N PHE A 220 3.43 -18.69 1.84
CA PHE A 220 2.09 -18.85 2.38
C PHE A 220 1.06 -18.12 1.49
N TRP A 221 1.28 -16.84 1.22
CA TRP A 221 0.34 -16.02 0.44
C TRP A 221 0.20 -16.52 -1.00
N ALA A 222 1.32 -16.82 -1.66
CA ALA A 222 1.32 -17.37 -3.01
C ALA A 222 0.53 -18.68 -3.09
N SER A 223 0.77 -19.59 -2.14
CA SER A 223 0.10 -20.90 -2.10
C SER A 223 -1.39 -20.77 -1.86
N TYR A 224 -1.77 -20.01 -0.82
CA TYR A 224 -3.17 -19.87 -0.44
C TYR A 224 -3.97 -19.19 -1.56
N ALA A 225 -3.41 -18.11 -2.13
CA ALA A 225 -4.02 -17.39 -3.24
C ALA A 225 -4.25 -18.32 -4.44
N GLN A 226 -3.21 -19.02 -4.90
CA GLN A 226 -3.29 -19.91 -6.06
C GLN A 226 -4.27 -21.08 -5.85
N GLN A 227 -4.35 -21.63 -4.65
CA GLN A 227 -5.22 -22.77 -4.35
C GLN A 227 -6.69 -22.39 -4.18
N SER A 228 -6.96 -21.16 -3.73
CA SER A 228 -8.31 -20.76 -3.29
C SER A 228 -8.98 -19.71 -4.18
N PHE A 229 -8.24 -19.07 -5.09
CA PHE A 229 -8.74 -17.96 -5.91
C PHE A 229 -8.30 -18.08 -7.37
N ALA A 230 -9.13 -17.56 -8.26
CA ALA A 230 -8.83 -17.51 -9.68
C ALA A 230 -7.57 -16.67 -9.95
N ALA A 231 -6.84 -17.03 -11.00
CA ALA A 231 -5.74 -16.23 -11.50
C ALA A 231 -6.23 -14.95 -12.18
N THR A 232 -5.40 -13.90 -12.14
CA THR A 232 -5.61 -12.68 -12.92
C THR A 232 -4.69 -12.69 -14.13
N ILE A 233 -5.26 -12.55 -15.32
CA ILE A 233 -4.50 -12.46 -16.57
C ILE A 233 -4.13 -11.00 -16.81
N LEU A 234 -2.85 -10.75 -17.08
CA LEU A 234 -2.36 -9.44 -17.50
C LEU A 234 -2.60 -9.32 -19.01
N PRO A 235 -3.33 -8.30 -19.48
CA PRO A 235 -3.60 -8.11 -20.90
C PRO A 235 -2.34 -7.66 -21.65
N ASP A 236 -2.29 -7.86 -22.97
CA ASP A 236 -1.11 -7.56 -23.80
C ASP A 236 -0.62 -6.12 -23.69
N HIS A 237 -1.50 -5.14 -23.47
CA HIS A 237 -1.08 -3.75 -23.28
C HIS A 237 -0.27 -3.54 -22.00
N ALA A 238 -0.30 -4.45 -21.03
CA ALA A 238 0.64 -4.44 -19.90
C ALA A 238 2.11 -4.60 -20.36
N LEU A 239 2.35 -5.19 -21.55
CA LEU A 239 3.68 -5.30 -22.16
C LEU A 239 4.25 -3.96 -22.63
N ALA A 240 3.44 -2.90 -22.66
CA ALA A 240 3.88 -1.55 -22.98
C ALA A 240 4.72 -0.92 -21.85
N TYR A 241 4.56 -1.38 -20.60
CA TYR A 241 5.39 -0.93 -19.50
C TYR A 241 6.81 -1.50 -19.64
N ARG A 242 7.75 -0.63 -19.98
CA ARG A 242 9.16 -0.97 -20.19
C ARG A 242 10.07 -0.03 -19.42
N TYR A 243 11.21 -0.56 -19.02
CA TYR A 243 12.35 0.25 -18.58
C TYR A 243 13.03 0.89 -19.78
N ILE A 244 13.91 1.87 -19.54
CA ILE A 244 14.66 2.58 -20.58
C ILE A 244 15.52 1.62 -21.42
N ASP A 245 16.02 0.53 -20.83
CA ASP A 245 16.77 -0.51 -21.55
C ASP A 245 15.88 -1.40 -22.45
N GLY A 246 14.59 -1.11 -22.54
CA GLY A 246 13.59 -1.85 -23.32
C GLY A 246 13.11 -3.12 -22.65
N SER A 247 13.68 -3.53 -21.52
CA SER A 247 13.23 -4.73 -20.80
C SER A 247 11.83 -4.52 -20.19
N PRO A 248 10.97 -5.55 -20.15
CA PRO A 248 9.60 -5.40 -19.68
C PRO A 248 9.57 -5.18 -18.16
N VAL A 249 8.66 -4.34 -17.68
CA VAL A 249 8.46 -4.14 -16.23
C VAL A 249 7.80 -5.37 -15.62
N PHE A 250 6.71 -5.86 -16.23
CA PHE A 250 6.09 -7.12 -15.85
C PHE A 250 6.89 -8.31 -16.38
N LYS A 251 7.06 -9.33 -15.53
CA LYS A 251 7.79 -10.56 -15.86
C LYS A 251 6.88 -11.78 -15.98
N ILE A 252 5.57 -11.58 -15.82
CA ILE A 252 4.53 -12.60 -15.91
C ILE A 252 3.40 -12.12 -16.80
N GLN A 253 2.61 -13.05 -17.34
CA GLN A 253 1.33 -12.77 -18.01
C GLN A 253 0.12 -13.22 -17.17
N VAL A 254 0.35 -14.03 -16.14
CA VAL A 254 -0.70 -14.54 -15.27
C VAL A 254 -0.20 -14.44 -13.84
N LEU A 255 -0.99 -13.79 -12.97
CA LEU A 255 -0.78 -13.78 -11.53
C LEU A 255 -1.70 -14.83 -10.88
N PRO A 256 -1.18 -16.00 -10.46
CA PRO A 256 -1.99 -17.01 -9.80
C PRO A 256 -2.63 -16.47 -8.52
N GLY A 257 -3.93 -16.70 -8.34
CA GLY A 257 -4.66 -16.24 -7.16
C GLY A 257 -4.88 -14.73 -7.08
N GLY A 258 -4.61 -13.96 -8.13
CA GLY A 258 -4.77 -12.50 -8.14
C GLY A 258 -6.17 -12.01 -7.75
N ALA A 259 -7.21 -12.80 -8.03
CA ALA A 259 -8.60 -12.49 -7.64
C ALA A 259 -8.82 -12.42 -6.12
N MET A 260 -7.85 -12.85 -5.30
CA MET A 260 -7.90 -12.76 -3.84
C MET A 260 -7.91 -11.31 -3.33
N LEU A 261 -7.16 -10.40 -3.98
CA LEU A 261 -6.73 -9.12 -3.38
C LEU A 261 -7.91 -8.22 -2.98
N ALA A 262 -8.75 -7.82 -3.92
CA ALA A 262 -9.89 -6.93 -3.66
C ALA A 262 -10.84 -7.45 -2.57
N PRO A 263 -11.41 -8.68 -2.67
CA PRO A 263 -12.37 -9.15 -1.67
C PRO A 263 -11.71 -9.35 -0.30
N PHE A 264 -10.45 -9.78 -0.25
CA PHE A 264 -9.72 -9.95 1.00
C PHE A 264 -9.44 -8.61 1.69
N PHE A 265 -8.92 -7.61 0.96
CA PHE A 265 -8.65 -6.29 1.51
C PHE A 265 -9.94 -5.59 1.97
N GLN A 266 -11.04 -5.75 1.23
CA GLN A 266 -12.35 -5.27 1.68
C GLN A 266 -12.80 -5.93 2.99
N GLN A 267 -12.57 -7.23 3.16
CA GLN A 267 -12.87 -7.93 4.41
C GLN A 267 -11.97 -7.45 5.56
N LEU A 268 -10.69 -7.18 5.31
CA LEU A 268 -9.78 -6.60 6.31
C LEU A 268 -10.22 -5.20 6.75
N ALA A 269 -10.69 -4.36 5.82
CA ALA A 269 -11.23 -3.05 6.13
C ALA A 269 -12.46 -3.14 7.05
N LEU A 270 -13.42 -4.00 6.70
CA LEU A 270 -14.62 -4.22 7.52
C LEU A 270 -14.26 -4.70 8.93
N ASN A 271 -13.31 -5.63 9.05
CA ASN A 271 -12.84 -6.12 10.35
C ASN A 271 -12.16 -5.01 11.14
N SER A 272 -11.26 -4.25 10.50
CA SER A 272 -10.52 -3.14 11.12
C SER A 272 -11.47 -2.06 11.64
N GLU A 273 -12.53 -1.75 10.89
CA GLU A 273 -13.58 -0.83 11.32
C GLU A 273 -14.39 -1.38 12.49
N GLY A 274 -14.78 -2.66 12.46
CA GLY A 274 -15.49 -3.33 13.55
C GLY A 274 -14.73 -3.24 14.87
N ILE A 275 -13.45 -3.59 14.85
CA ILE A 275 -12.56 -3.52 16.01
C ILE A 275 -12.42 -2.07 16.50
N SER A 276 -12.29 -1.12 15.59
CA SER A 276 -12.22 0.30 15.92
C SER A 276 -13.50 0.80 16.62
N ARG A 277 -14.68 0.31 16.20
CA ARG A 277 -15.97 0.59 16.87
C ARG A 277 -16.03 -0.02 18.27
N GLU A 278 -15.66 -1.29 18.41
CA GLU A 278 -15.63 -1.99 19.69
C GLU A 278 -14.71 -1.29 20.70
N MET A 279 -13.54 -0.84 20.23
CA MET A 279 -12.56 -0.12 21.05
C MET A 279 -12.87 1.37 21.23
N LYS A 280 -13.90 1.89 20.57
CA LYS A 280 -14.22 3.33 20.50
C LYS A 280 -12.99 4.18 20.10
N LEU A 281 -12.17 3.63 19.20
CA LEU A 281 -10.88 4.19 18.79
C LEU A 281 -10.86 4.39 17.27
N ALA A 282 -10.79 5.64 16.83
CA ALA A 282 -10.68 5.96 15.41
C ALA A 282 -9.39 5.37 14.80
N ASN A 283 -9.43 4.96 13.53
CA ASN A 283 -8.30 4.45 12.74
C ASN A 283 -7.03 5.32 12.85
N THR A 284 -7.17 6.65 12.95
CA THR A 284 -6.05 7.60 13.05
C THR A 284 -5.39 7.67 14.43
N ARG A 285 -5.96 7.02 15.45
CA ARG A 285 -5.50 7.09 16.86
C ARG A 285 -4.81 5.83 17.35
N TRP A 286 -4.65 4.83 16.49
CA TRP A 286 -3.97 3.59 16.82
C TRP A 286 -2.46 3.80 16.95
N SER A 287 -1.89 3.46 18.11
CA SER A 287 -0.43 3.42 18.27
C SER A 287 0.19 2.27 17.47
N GLU A 288 1.45 2.41 17.06
CA GLU A 288 2.20 1.33 16.38
C GLU A 288 2.15 0.01 17.16
N LYS A 289 2.24 0.07 18.50
CA LYS A 289 2.16 -1.11 19.36
C LYS A 289 0.82 -1.82 19.21
N GLN A 290 -0.29 -1.07 19.18
CA GLN A 290 -1.63 -1.65 19.01
C GLN A 290 -1.82 -2.22 17.60
N GLN A 291 -1.34 -1.52 16.56
CA GLN A 291 -1.44 -1.99 15.18
C GLN A 291 -0.69 -3.32 14.95
N ARG A 292 0.40 -3.53 15.72
CA ARG A 292 1.25 -4.73 15.67
C ARG A 292 0.85 -5.83 16.66
N ASP A 293 -0.27 -5.67 17.36
CA ASP A 293 -0.73 -6.67 18.34
C ASP A 293 -0.94 -8.04 17.68
N GLY A 294 -0.39 -9.09 18.29
CA GLY A 294 -0.43 -10.46 17.76
C GLY A 294 -1.85 -11.03 17.66
N ARG A 295 -2.82 -10.49 18.42
CA ARG A 295 -4.22 -10.93 18.36
C ARG A 295 -4.85 -10.79 16.97
N PHE A 296 -4.32 -9.87 16.16
CA PHE A 296 -4.82 -9.63 14.80
C PHE A 296 -4.37 -10.70 13.80
N ASN A 297 -3.37 -11.51 14.12
CA ASN A 297 -2.95 -12.62 13.25
C ASN A 297 -4.13 -13.57 12.95
N ASN A 298 -4.84 -14.00 14.00
CA ASN A 298 -5.99 -14.89 13.86
C ASN A 298 -7.13 -14.22 13.08
N GLN A 299 -7.35 -12.93 13.28
CA GLN A 299 -8.39 -12.18 12.56
C GLN A 299 -8.09 -12.05 11.07
N ILE A 300 -6.82 -11.87 10.69
CA ILE A 300 -6.37 -11.85 9.30
C ILE A 300 -6.60 -13.23 8.66
N CYS A 301 -6.26 -14.33 9.35
CA CYS A 301 -6.51 -15.69 8.85
C CYS A 301 -8.01 -15.99 8.69
N GLN A 302 -8.82 -15.59 9.67
CA GLN A 302 -10.27 -15.75 9.61
C GLN A 302 -10.87 -14.94 8.44
N ALA A 303 -10.41 -13.71 8.22
CA ALA A 303 -10.80 -12.90 7.08
C ALA A 303 -10.46 -13.60 5.75
N LEU A 304 -9.25 -14.15 5.64
CA LEU A 304 -8.79 -14.87 4.46
C LEU A 304 -9.66 -16.10 4.17
N ALA A 305 -9.89 -16.95 5.18
CA ALA A 305 -10.72 -18.15 5.05
C ALA A 305 -12.18 -17.83 4.73
N ALA A 306 -12.75 -16.80 5.36
CA ALA A 306 -14.10 -16.34 5.08
C ALA A 306 -14.23 -15.79 3.65
N THR A 307 -13.18 -15.11 3.16
CA THR A 307 -13.11 -14.61 1.78
C THR A 307 -13.07 -15.79 0.80
N ALA A 308 -12.18 -16.75 0.99
CA ALA A 308 -12.07 -17.94 0.15
C ALA A 308 -13.39 -18.73 0.09
N LYS A 309 -14.04 -18.96 1.23
CA LYS A 309 -15.35 -19.63 1.29
C LYS A 309 -16.41 -18.87 0.50
N ARG A 310 -16.44 -17.54 0.60
CA ARG A 310 -17.41 -16.70 -0.13
C ARG A 310 -17.18 -16.74 -1.63
N GLU A 311 -15.94 -16.61 -2.07
CA GLU A 311 -15.60 -16.66 -3.50
C GLU A 311 -15.80 -18.07 -4.07
N GLY A 312 -15.47 -19.13 -3.33
CA GLY A 312 -15.74 -20.52 -3.76
C GLY A 312 -17.24 -20.84 -3.86
N ASN A 313 -18.09 -20.19 -3.07
CA ASN A 313 -19.55 -20.35 -3.14
C ASN A 313 -20.18 -19.56 -4.31
N LYS A 314 -19.47 -18.58 -4.88
CA LYS A 314 -19.85 -17.97 -6.15
C LYS A 314 -19.50 -18.97 -7.24
N LYS A 315 -20.36 -19.95 -7.49
CA LYS A 315 -20.26 -20.82 -8.68
C LYS A 315 -20.02 -19.91 -9.90
N PRO A 316 -19.16 -20.29 -10.85
CA PRO A 316 -19.14 -19.58 -12.12
C PRO A 316 -20.55 -19.71 -12.70
N ALA A 317 -21.22 -18.58 -12.90
CA ALA A 317 -22.38 -18.55 -13.78
C ALA A 317 -21.90 -19.17 -15.09
N ALA A 318 -22.53 -20.26 -15.50
CA ALA A 318 -22.25 -20.89 -16.77
C ALA A 318 -22.31 -19.77 -17.83
N ARG A 319 -21.16 -19.45 -18.42
CA ARG A 319 -21.15 -18.66 -19.64
C ARG A 319 -21.81 -19.56 -20.66
N VAL A 320 -23.10 -19.30 -20.92
CA VAL A 320 -23.75 -19.73 -22.15
C VAL A 320 -22.92 -19.10 -23.25
N LEU A 321 -22.21 -19.95 -23.98
CA LEU A 321 -21.60 -19.60 -25.25
C LEU A 321 -22.76 -19.50 -26.24
N ASP A 322 -23.07 -18.28 -26.66
CA ASP A 322 -23.67 -17.98 -27.96
C ASP A 322 -22.67 -17.10 -28.73
#